data_AF-A0A947AVK5-F1
#
_entry.id   AF-A0A947AVK5-F1
#
_cell.length_a   1.000
_cell.length_b   1.000
_cell.length_c   1.000
_cell.angle_alpha   90.00
_cell.angle_beta   90.00
_cell.angle_gamma   90.00
#
_symmetry.space_group_name_H-M   'P 1'
#
loop_
_entity.id
_entity.type
_entity.pdbx_description
1 polymer ?
#
loop_
_entity_poly.entity_id
_entity_poly.type
_entity_poly.pdbx_seq_one_letter_code
_entity_poly.pdbx_strand_id
1 'polypeptide(L)'
;MQKGVSFFLTILFILPLILFSVESSAQEIEEKMVVVKGTDDWKNTKIKLYPQDKVTIRASGQICFSSQYCNIAKVDADGWDKNTYQADWPGDYAYCFDPLRQVNHAALIGNVGSDDFFIGKDANFTGKDGVLYLRVNDCSLTGDFGNSGQFEVFISVKHFK
;
A
#
# COMPACT_ATOMS: atom_id res chain seq x y z
N MET A 1 59.53 63.81 11.37
CA MET A 1 58.61 63.28 10.34
C MET A 1 58.81 61.77 10.25
N GLN A 2 57.89 61.00 10.84
CA GLN A 2 58.03 59.57 11.07
C GLN A 2 57.21 58.83 10.00
N LYS A 3 57.87 58.04 9.16
CA LYS A 3 57.24 57.26 8.07
C LYS A 3 56.72 55.94 8.64
N GLY A 4 55.40 55.78 8.70
CA GLY A 4 54.75 54.53 9.09
C GLY A 4 54.71 53.55 7.91
N VAL A 5 55.29 52.36 8.11
CA VAL A 5 55.24 51.25 7.17
C VAL A 5 54.07 50.35 7.57
N SER A 6 53.07 50.25 6.70
CA SER A 6 51.87 49.42 6.92
C SER A 6 52.10 48.02 6.34
N PHE A 7 52.20 47.01 7.21
CA PHE A 7 52.33 45.60 6.82
C PHE A 7 50.93 44.99 6.63
N PHE A 8 50.57 44.63 5.39
CA PHE A 8 49.38 43.84 5.10
C PHE A 8 49.71 42.35 5.24
N LEU A 9 49.14 41.69 6.25
CA LEU A 9 49.26 40.25 6.47
C LEU A 9 48.10 39.53 5.77
N THR A 10 48.37 38.94 4.60
CA THR A 10 47.39 38.14 3.86
C THR A 10 47.35 36.72 4.45
N ILE A 11 46.32 36.39 5.22
CA ILE A 11 46.09 35.04 5.74
C ILE A 11 45.42 34.21 4.65
N LEU A 12 46.18 33.29 4.05
CA LEU A 12 45.70 32.32 3.06
C LEU A 12 45.00 31.15 3.80
N PHE A 13 43.67 31.17 3.87
CA PHE A 13 42.87 30.07 4.40
C PHE A 13 42.87 28.91 3.38
N ILE A 14 43.68 27.89 3.62
CA ILE A 14 43.63 26.63 2.89
C ILE A 14 42.39 25.87 3.39
N LEU A 15 41.26 26.03 2.71
CA LEU A 15 40.07 25.22 2.96
C LEU A 15 40.40 23.75 2.62
N PRO A 16 40.24 22.80 3.54
CA PRO A 16 40.33 21.39 3.19
C PRO A 16 39.20 21.08 2.21
N LEU A 17 39.57 20.63 1.02
CA LEU A 17 38.65 20.06 0.04
C LEU A 17 38.08 18.77 0.67
N ILE A 18 36.97 18.90 1.41
CA ILE A 18 36.24 17.75 1.91
C ILE A 18 35.60 17.11 0.68
N LEU A 19 36.25 16.05 0.19
CA LEU A 19 35.68 15.14 -0.80
C LEU A 19 34.52 14.42 -0.10
N PHE A 20 33.31 14.96 -0.24
CA PHE A 20 32.09 14.24 0.11
C PHE A 20 31.96 13.08 -0.88
N SER A 21 32.38 11.89 -0.46
CA SER A 21 31.97 10.64 -1.11
C SER A 21 30.46 10.56 -1.02
N VAL A 22 29.79 10.82 -2.15
CA VAL A 22 28.37 10.50 -2.29
C VAL A 22 28.31 8.98 -2.38
N GLU A 23 28.09 8.32 -1.24
CA GLU A 23 27.69 6.92 -1.24
C GLU A 23 26.37 6.82 -2.01
N SER A 24 26.45 6.38 -3.26
CA SER A 24 25.29 5.99 -4.04
C SER A 24 24.69 4.74 -3.38
N SER A 25 23.82 4.93 -2.40
CA SER A 25 22.99 3.88 -1.82
C SER A 25 22.22 3.21 -2.95
N ALA A 26 22.67 2.03 -3.36
CA ALA A 26 21.97 1.23 -4.36
C ALA A 26 20.57 0.95 -3.81
N GLN A 27 19.55 1.47 -4.50
CA GLN A 27 18.17 1.29 -4.11
C GLN A 27 17.82 -0.20 -4.21
N GLU A 28 17.46 -0.79 -3.08
CA GLU A 28 17.00 -2.16 -2.99
C GLU A 28 15.54 -2.21 -3.42
N ILE A 29 15.23 -3.10 -4.37
CA ILE A 29 13.86 -3.33 -4.84
C ILE A 29 13.43 -4.71 -4.32
N GLU A 30 12.43 -4.74 -3.45
CA GLU A 30 11.75 -5.97 -3.04
C GLU A 30 10.52 -6.18 -3.92
N GLU A 31 10.39 -7.36 -4.54
CA GLU A 31 9.23 -7.73 -5.32
C GLU A 31 8.61 -9.03 -4.79
N LYS A 32 7.28 -9.08 -4.74
CA LYS A 32 6.56 -10.23 -4.16
C LYS A 32 5.21 -10.46 -4.81
N MET A 33 4.92 -11.73 -5.06
CA MET A 33 3.57 -12.21 -5.36
C MET A 33 2.89 -12.70 -4.09
N VAL A 34 1.69 -12.21 -3.82
CA VAL A 34 0.84 -12.61 -2.68
C VAL A 34 -0.52 -13.04 -3.21
N VAL A 35 -1.00 -14.20 -2.76
CA VAL A 35 -2.39 -14.63 -3.01
C VAL A 35 -3.24 -14.23 -1.81
N VAL A 36 -4.31 -13.48 -2.07
CA VAL A 36 -5.33 -13.07 -1.09
C VAL A 36 -6.62 -13.81 -1.44
N LYS A 37 -7.02 -14.78 -0.61
CA LYS A 37 -8.28 -15.50 -0.83
C LYS A 37 -9.45 -14.67 -0.33
N GLY A 38 -10.62 -14.84 -0.94
CA GLY A 38 -11.82 -14.16 -0.46
C GLY A 38 -12.20 -14.46 0.99
N THR A 39 -11.80 -15.63 1.48
CA THR A 39 -12.03 -16.10 2.85
C THR A 39 -10.93 -15.71 3.84
N ASP A 40 -9.84 -15.10 3.37
CA ASP A 40 -8.75 -14.66 4.25
C ASP A 40 -9.24 -13.44 5.06
N ASP A 41 -8.91 -13.40 6.35
CA ASP A 41 -8.96 -12.15 7.13
C ASP A 41 -7.76 -11.28 6.70
N TRP A 42 -6.95 -10.76 7.62
CA TRP A 42 -5.75 -10.03 7.24
C TRP A 42 -4.60 -10.96 6.83
N LYS A 43 -4.24 -10.92 5.55
CA LYS A 43 -3.09 -11.63 4.99
C LYS A 43 -1.79 -10.86 5.26
N ASN A 44 -0.95 -11.39 6.12
CA ASN A 44 0.40 -10.85 6.35
C ASN A 44 1.30 -11.06 5.12
N THR A 45 1.75 -9.98 4.48
CA THR A 45 2.64 -10.05 3.31
C THR A 45 4.10 -10.28 3.69
N LYS A 46 4.48 -10.08 4.96
CA LYS A 46 5.85 -10.03 5.49
C LYS A 46 6.72 -8.89 4.94
N ILE A 47 6.14 -7.96 4.18
CA ILE A 47 6.82 -6.78 3.67
C ILE A 47 6.79 -5.71 4.75
N LYS A 48 7.97 -5.31 5.23
CA LYS A 48 8.13 -4.21 6.18
C LYS A 48 8.37 -2.92 5.40
N LEU A 49 7.46 -1.98 5.54
CA LEU A 49 7.53 -0.67 4.92
C LEU A 49 8.14 0.36 5.86
N TYR A 50 8.84 1.31 5.27
CA TYR A 50 9.35 2.53 5.89
C TYR A 50 8.74 3.76 5.22
N PRO A 51 8.66 4.92 5.92
CA PRO A 51 7.98 6.10 5.39
C PRO A 51 8.45 6.56 4.00
N GLN A 52 9.73 6.32 3.67
CA GLN A 52 10.31 6.82 2.42
C GLN A 52 10.20 5.84 1.26
N ASP A 53 9.73 4.63 1.54
CA ASP A 53 9.54 3.61 0.53
C ASP A 53 8.50 4.04 -0.48
N LYS A 54 8.74 3.68 -1.74
CA LYS A 54 7.76 3.80 -2.81
C LYS A 54 7.18 2.42 -3.08
N VAL A 55 5.88 2.28 -2.86
CA VAL A 55 5.15 1.03 -3.04
C VAL A 55 4.28 1.13 -4.27
N THR A 56 4.37 0.12 -5.12
CA THR A 56 3.46 -0.11 -6.25
C THR A 56 2.80 -1.47 -6.07
N ILE A 57 1.47 -1.51 -6.12
CA ILE A 57 0.67 -2.73 -6.05
C ILE A 57 -0.14 -2.87 -7.33
N ARG A 58 -0.18 -4.09 -7.87
CA ARG A 58 -1.06 -4.50 -8.96
C ARG A 58 -1.78 -5.78 -8.59
N ALA A 59 -3.09 -5.81 -8.74
CA ALA A 59 -3.92 -6.97 -8.41
C ALA A 59 -4.69 -7.46 -9.62
N SER A 60 -4.75 -8.78 -9.78
CA SER A 60 -5.56 -9.46 -10.78
C SER A 60 -6.36 -10.58 -10.11
N GLY A 61 -7.21 -11.25 -10.89
CA GLY A 61 -8.10 -12.30 -10.38
C GLY A 61 -9.49 -11.76 -10.06
N GLN A 62 -10.29 -12.61 -9.44
CA GLN A 62 -11.69 -12.33 -9.17
C GLN A 62 -12.11 -12.95 -7.85
N ILE A 63 -12.99 -12.24 -7.16
CA ILE A 63 -13.69 -12.72 -5.98
C ILE A 63 -15.18 -12.72 -6.26
N CYS A 64 -15.83 -13.67 -5.63
CA CYS A 64 -17.25 -13.83 -5.63
C CYS A 64 -17.73 -13.63 -4.20
N PHE A 65 -18.36 -12.48 -3.93
CA PHE A 65 -18.70 -12.06 -2.56
C PHE A 65 -20.04 -12.63 -2.05
N SER A 66 -20.74 -13.35 -2.91
CA SER A 66 -21.90 -14.14 -2.50
C SER A 66 -21.83 -15.52 -3.14
N SER A 67 -21.53 -16.53 -2.31
CA SER A 67 -21.43 -17.93 -2.76
C SER A 67 -22.70 -18.42 -3.46
N GLN A 68 -23.88 -17.94 -3.03
CA GLN A 68 -25.18 -18.30 -3.61
C GLN A 68 -25.41 -17.67 -4.99
N TYR A 69 -24.81 -16.50 -5.27
CA TYR A 69 -25.05 -15.70 -6.48
C TYR A 69 -23.78 -15.46 -7.29
N CYS A 70 -22.87 -16.43 -7.30
CA CYS A 70 -21.53 -16.28 -7.84
C CYS A 70 -21.45 -15.96 -9.33
N ASN A 71 -22.52 -16.18 -10.08
CA ASN A 71 -22.61 -15.79 -11.49
C ASN A 71 -22.75 -14.28 -11.70
N ILE A 72 -23.23 -13.53 -10.69
CA ILE A 72 -23.45 -12.08 -10.76
C ILE A 72 -22.70 -11.31 -9.66
N ALA A 73 -22.26 -11.95 -8.58
CA ALA A 73 -21.50 -11.35 -7.48
C ALA A 73 -19.98 -11.37 -7.71
N LYS A 74 -19.52 -11.47 -8.97
CA LYS A 74 -18.09 -11.51 -9.30
C LYS A 74 -17.55 -10.11 -9.51
N VAL A 75 -16.47 -9.81 -8.80
CA VAL A 75 -15.74 -8.55 -8.89
C VAL A 75 -14.26 -8.83 -9.04
N ASP A 76 -13.57 -7.90 -9.66
CA ASP A 76 -12.11 -7.82 -9.58
C ASP A 76 -11.69 -7.01 -8.34
N ALA A 77 -10.41 -6.68 -8.24
CA ALA A 77 -9.85 -6.01 -7.07
C ALA A 77 -10.44 -4.61 -6.81
N ASP A 78 -11.11 -3.96 -7.78
CA ASP A 78 -11.80 -2.68 -7.54
C ASP A 78 -13.12 -2.85 -6.76
N GLY A 79 -13.65 -4.07 -6.67
CA GLY A 79 -14.87 -4.38 -5.94
C GLY A 79 -16.16 -3.91 -6.63
N TRP A 80 -17.28 -4.05 -5.92
CA TRP A 80 -18.59 -3.55 -6.32
C TRP A 80 -18.78 -2.10 -5.88
N ASP A 81 -19.33 -1.24 -6.74
CA ASP A 81 -19.52 0.19 -6.42
C ASP A 81 -20.35 0.35 -5.15
N LYS A 82 -19.74 0.96 -4.13
CA LYS A 82 -20.38 1.19 -2.84
C LYS A 82 -21.68 1.98 -2.93
N ASN A 83 -21.81 2.84 -3.95
CA ASN A 83 -22.96 3.73 -4.09
C ASN A 83 -24.19 2.98 -4.62
N THR A 84 -24.00 1.84 -5.27
CA THR A 84 -25.09 0.98 -5.76
C THR A 84 -25.24 -0.30 -4.95
N TYR A 85 -24.20 -0.70 -4.19
CA TYR A 85 -24.19 -1.95 -3.42
C TYR A 85 -25.44 -2.18 -2.56
N GLN A 86 -25.92 -1.17 -1.82
CA GLN A 86 -27.14 -1.30 -1.01
C GLN A 86 -28.39 -1.59 -1.86
N ALA A 87 -28.49 -0.99 -3.05
CA ALA A 87 -29.63 -1.18 -3.95
C ALA A 87 -29.57 -2.54 -4.67
N ASP A 88 -28.36 -2.95 -5.08
CA ASP A 88 -28.12 -4.18 -5.81
C ASP A 88 -28.19 -5.42 -4.90
N TRP A 89 -27.73 -5.28 -3.64
CA TRP A 89 -27.53 -6.37 -2.68
C TRP A 89 -28.05 -6.01 -1.27
N PRO A 90 -29.34 -5.66 -1.11
CA PRO A 90 -29.87 -5.13 0.15
C PRO A 90 -29.77 -6.09 1.33
N GLY A 91 -29.84 -7.41 1.08
CA GLY A 91 -29.73 -8.44 2.13
C GLY A 91 -28.30 -8.57 2.67
N ASP A 92 -27.31 -8.55 1.77
CA ASP A 92 -25.89 -8.63 2.11
C ASP A 92 -25.41 -7.34 2.79
N TYR A 93 -25.78 -6.17 2.21
CA TYR A 93 -25.51 -4.86 2.80
C TYR A 93 -26.05 -4.71 4.23
N ALA A 94 -27.19 -5.34 4.55
CA ALA A 94 -27.80 -5.29 5.88
C ALA A 94 -27.20 -6.32 6.86
N TYR A 95 -26.37 -7.26 6.39
CA TYR A 95 -25.83 -8.34 7.19
C TYR A 95 -24.73 -7.86 8.16
N CYS A 96 -23.77 -7.07 7.66
CA CYS A 96 -22.71 -6.50 8.47
C CYS A 96 -22.09 -5.25 7.81
N PHE A 97 -21.10 -4.64 8.47
CA PHE A 97 -20.39 -3.48 7.93
C PHE A 97 -18.99 -3.85 7.44
N ASP A 98 -18.69 -3.50 6.19
CA ASP A 98 -17.34 -3.61 5.62
C ASP A 98 -16.29 -2.92 6.51
N PRO A 99 -15.06 -3.46 6.60
CA PRO A 99 -13.97 -2.85 7.35
C PRO A 99 -13.73 -1.38 6.98
N LEU A 100 -13.79 -1.06 5.67
CA LEU A 100 -13.60 0.27 5.13
C LEU A 100 -14.87 0.76 4.42
N ARG A 101 -15.86 1.18 5.20
CA ARG A 101 -17.24 1.52 4.75
C ARG A 101 -17.33 2.56 3.62
N GLN A 102 -16.29 3.37 3.44
CA GLN A 102 -16.25 4.44 2.44
C GLN A 102 -15.76 3.99 1.06
N VAL A 103 -15.38 2.73 0.88
CA VAL A 103 -14.86 2.19 -0.39
C VAL A 103 -15.74 1.06 -0.91
N ASN A 104 -15.45 0.58 -2.11
CA ASN A 104 -16.19 -0.47 -2.79
C ASN A 104 -16.24 -1.78 -1.98
N HIS A 105 -17.39 -2.44 -2.01
CA HIS A 105 -17.59 -3.74 -1.34
C HIS A 105 -16.78 -4.82 -2.06
N ALA A 106 -16.21 -5.75 -1.31
CA ALA A 106 -15.35 -6.82 -1.80
C ALA A 106 -14.10 -6.37 -2.60
N ALA A 107 -13.70 -5.09 -2.50
CA ALA A 107 -12.47 -4.60 -3.09
C ALA A 107 -11.22 -5.07 -2.33
N LEU A 108 -10.05 -5.00 -2.96
CA LEU A 108 -8.77 -5.19 -2.26
C LEU A 108 -8.44 -3.95 -1.41
N ILE A 109 -8.20 -4.18 -0.12
CA ILE A 109 -7.74 -3.15 0.82
C ILE A 109 -6.43 -3.57 1.50
N GLY A 110 -5.69 -2.56 1.97
CA GLY A 110 -4.45 -2.71 2.71
C GLY A 110 -4.56 -2.18 4.12
N ASN A 111 -3.72 -2.72 5.00
CA ASN A 111 -3.46 -2.18 6.33
C ASN A 111 -1.96 -2.07 6.56
N VAL A 112 -1.53 -0.95 7.16
CA VAL A 112 -0.20 -0.82 7.74
C VAL A 112 -0.35 -0.21 9.13
N GLY A 113 -0.19 -1.03 10.17
CA GLY A 113 -0.38 -0.58 11.55
C GLY A 113 -1.86 -0.31 11.84
N SER A 114 -2.22 0.95 12.10
CA SER A 114 -3.61 1.37 12.38
C SER A 114 -4.30 2.02 11.18
N ASP A 115 -3.67 2.00 10.00
CA ASP A 115 -4.13 2.73 8.82
C ASP A 115 -4.62 1.75 7.74
N ASP A 116 -5.94 1.70 7.57
CA ASP A 116 -6.63 0.94 6.53
C ASP A 116 -6.90 1.82 5.31
N PHE A 117 -6.62 1.31 4.11
CA PHE A 117 -6.74 2.09 2.87
C PHE A 117 -7.16 1.25 1.67
N PHE A 118 -7.77 1.91 0.69
CA PHE A 118 -8.13 1.32 -0.60
C PHE A 118 -6.89 1.01 -1.43
N ILE A 119 -6.85 -0.18 -2.04
CA ILE A 119 -5.83 -0.57 -3.01
C ILE A 119 -6.45 -0.69 -4.41
N GLY A 120 -7.55 -1.42 -4.56
CA GLY A 120 -8.13 -1.66 -5.89
C GLY A 120 -7.24 -2.53 -6.79
N LYS A 121 -7.39 -2.39 -8.10
CA LYS A 121 -6.51 -3.03 -9.10
C LYS A 121 -5.09 -2.50 -9.09
N ASP A 122 -4.90 -1.20 -8.91
CA ASP A 122 -3.61 -0.54 -9.00
C ASP A 122 -3.49 0.54 -7.91
N ALA A 123 -2.40 0.49 -7.14
CA ALA A 123 -2.11 1.51 -6.13
C ALA A 123 -0.64 1.92 -6.15
N ASN A 124 -0.40 3.20 -5.90
CA ASN A 124 0.93 3.75 -5.66
C ASN A 124 0.89 4.61 -4.40
N PHE A 125 1.74 4.34 -3.43
CA PHE A 125 1.77 5.10 -2.18
C PHE A 125 3.16 5.13 -1.54
N THR A 126 3.30 6.05 -0.58
CA THR A 126 4.48 6.27 0.27
C THR A 126 4.00 6.61 1.69
N GLY A 127 4.91 6.80 2.64
CA GLY A 127 4.59 7.38 3.94
C GLY A 127 4.02 6.40 4.98
N LYS A 128 4.10 5.10 4.73
CA LYS A 128 3.62 4.05 5.66
C LYS A 128 4.79 3.46 6.44
N ASP A 129 4.59 3.14 7.72
CA ASP A 129 5.59 2.46 8.56
C ASP A 129 4.95 1.27 9.27
N GLY A 130 5.39 0.05 8.94
CA GLY A 130 4.77 -1.15 9.48
C GLY A 130 4.85 -2.33 8.52
N VAL A 131 4.30 -3.46 8.97
CA VAL A 131 4.12 -4.62 8.08
C VAL A 131 2.85 -4.39 7.26
N LEU A 132 2.94 -4.62 5.95
CA LEU A 132 1.79 -4.56 5.06
C LEU A 132 0.93 -5.83 5.19
N TYR A 133 -0.37 -5.63 5.44
CA TYR A 133 -1.40 -6.66 5.39
C TYR A 133 -2.40 -6.35 4.27
N LEU A 134 -2.99 -7.40 3.71
CA LEU A 134 -3.99 -7.30 2.63
C LEU A 134 -5.23 -8.11 3.00
N ARG A 135 -6.41 -7.63 2.61
CA ARG A 135 -7.65 -8.41 2.71
C ARG A 135 -8.69 -7.93 1.70
N VAL A 136 -9.80 -8.65 1.63
CA VAL A 136 -11.02 -8.19 0.97
C VAL A 136 -11.79 -7.24 1.87
N ASN A 137 -12.31 -6.14 1.31
CA ASN A 137 -13.18 -5.18 1.98
C ASN A 137 -14.59 -5.73 2.11
N ASP A 138 -14.71 -6.74 2.95
CA ASP A 138 -15.94 -7.45 3.22
C ASP A 138 -15.87 -8.02 4.63
N CYS A 139 -16.99 -7.95 5.34
CA CYS A 139 -17.16 -8.47 6.68
C CYS A 139 -17.65 -9.93 6.71
N SER A 140 -18.32 -10.42 5.67
CA SER A 140 -18.81 -11.79 5.57
C SER A 140 -17.86 -12.69 4.79
N LEU A 141 -16.73 -13.04 5.41
CA LEU A 141 -15.73 -13.91 4.75
C LEU A 141 -16.25 -15.34 4.49
N THR A 142 -17.28 -15.80 5.21
CA THR A 142 -17.85 -17.16 5.12
C THR A 142 -19.36 -17.15 5.33
N GLY A 143 -20.04 -18.26 4.99
CA GLY A 143 -21.49 -18.41 5.15
C GLY A 143 -22.29 -18.10 3.89
N ASP A 144 -23.54 -17.68 4.05
CA ASP A 144 -24.47 -17.41 2.94
C ASP A 144 -24.01 -16.25 2.06
N PHE A 145 -23.46 -15.21 2.69
CA PHE A 145 -22.75 -14.09 2.05
C PHE A 145 -21.23 -14.30 2.05
N GLY A 146 -20.82 -15.58 2.09
CA GLY A 146 -19.42 -15.95 2.14
C GLY A 146 -18.70 -15.78 0.80
N ASN A 147 -17.42 -15.45 0.91
CA ASN A 147 -16.57 -15.17 -0.22
C ASN A 147 -15.93 -16.42 -0.82
N SER A 148 -15.65 -16.37 -2.12
CA SER A 148 -14.84 -17.37 -2.82
C SER A 148 -13.98 -16.72 -3.90
N GLY A 149 -13.05 -17.49 -4.48
CA GLY A 149 -12.06 -16.97 -5.40
C GLY A 149 -10.86 -16.32 -4.68
N GLN A 150 -10.06 -15.58 -5.43
CA GLN A 150 -8.83 -14.99 -4.94
C GLN A 150 -8.34 -13.85 -5.85
N PHE A 151 -7.54 -12.97 -5.25
CA PHE A 151 -6.69 -12.04 -5.98
C PHE A 151 -5.23 -12.52 -5.97
N GLU A 152 -4.56 -12.30 -7.09
CA GLU A 152 -3.10 -12.39 -7.21
C GLU A 152 -2.52 -10.98 -7.20
N VAL A 153 -1.72 -10.68 -6.19
CA VAL A 153 -1.24 -9.33 -5.90
C VAL A 153 0.27 -9.28 -6.09
N PHE A 154 0.72 -8.53 -7.09
CA PHE A 154 2.11 -8.14 -7.28
C PHE A 154 2.41 -6.88 -6.47
N ILE A 155 3.45 -6.93 -5.66
CA ILE A 155 3.90 -5.83 -4.81
C ILE A 155 5.37 -5.55 -5.17
N SER A 156 5.67 -4.30 -5.50
CA SER A 156 7.04 -3.80 -5.69
C SER A 156 7.31 -2.67 -4.71
N VAL A 157 8.34 -2.82 -3.90
CA VAL A 157 8.78 -1.83 -2.91
C VAL A 157 10.18 -1.39 -3.26
N LYS A 158 10.33 -0.09 -3.47
CA LYS A 158 11.63 0.54 -3.66
C LYS A 158 12.05 1.18 -2.34
N HIS A 159 13.05 0.59 -1.70
CA HIS A 159 13.54 1.04 -0.41
C HIS A 159 14.49 2.23 -0.53
N PHE A 160 14.25 3.25 0.29
CA PHE A 160 15.12 4.41 0.45
C PHE A 160 15.72 4.36 1.86
N LYS A 161 16.93 3.80 1.95
CA LYS A 161 17.74 3.78 3.18
C LYS A 161 18.30 5.17 3.46
#